data_AF-A0A314KQZ3-F1
#
_entry.id   AF-A0A314KQZ3-F1
#
_cell.length_a   1.000
_cell.length_b   1.000
_cell.length_c   1.000
_cell.angle_alpha   90.00
_cell.angle_beta   90.00
_cell.angle_gamma   90.00
#
_symmetry.space_group_name_H-M   'P 1'
#
loop_
_entity.id
_entity.type
_entity.pdbx_description
1 polymer ?
#
loop_
_entity_poly.entity_id
_entity_poly.type
_entity_poly.pdbx_seq_one_letter_code
_entity_poly.pdbx_strand_id
1 'polypeptide(L)'
;MATFFLALLALSAMLTAIMAQSPQELIVNITILHSATAEGAVCLDGSAPAYHLGQGYDFYNWNRVRVRYYDGSSFTGDIEDVDPDTKFYYRGARIFRAIMNDLSRKGMQKAENAILSGTSAGGLATILNCDKFKSFFPVDVRVKCVPDAGFFINAKTISGTSDIQDEYKRVVNLHGSAKNLPPSCTSRIDPSLCFFPQNVVPHVKTPLFMIKAAYDSWQE
;
A
#
# COMPACT_ATOMS: atom_id res chain seq x y z
N MET A 1 22.89 -47.95 13.48
CA MET A 1 21.73 -47.04 13.69
C MET A 1 22.15 -45.61 14.03
N ALA A 2 23.15 -45.38 14.90
CA ALA A 2 23.58 -44.02 15.27
C ALA A 2 24.07 -43.13 14.10
N THR A 3 24.74 -43.71 13.11
CA THR A 3 25.27 -42.98 11.94
C THR A 3 24.17 -42.46 10.98
N PHE A 4 23.03 -43.16 10.88
CA PHE A 4 21.89 -42.71 10.07
C PHE A 4 21.12 -41.56 10.73
N PHE A 5 21.02 -41.55 12.06
CA PHE A 5 20.37 -40.47 12.81
C PHE A 5 21.14 -39.14 12.73
N LEU A 6 22.49 -39.20 12.74
CA LEU A 6 23.34 -38.02 12.57
C LEU A 6 23.21 -37.40 11.17
N ALA A 7 23.10 -38.22 10.12
CA ALA A 7 22.90 -37.73 8.75
C ALA A 7 21.54 -37.03 8.57
N LEU A 8 20.47 -37.55 9.20
CA LEU A 8 19.13 -36.95 9.12
C LEU A 8 19.03 -35.62 9.88
N LEU A 9 19.69 -35.51 11.04
CA LEU A 9 19.81 -34.27 11.81
C LEU A 9 20.64 -33.21 11.07
N ALA A 10 21.72 -33.62 10.40
CA ALA A 10 22.52 -32.70 9.60
C ALA A 10 21.74 -32.16 8.38
N LEU A 11 20.93 -33.00 7.73
CA LEU A 11 20.10 -32.58 6.60
C LEU A 11 18.98 -31.63 7.03
N SER A 12 18.32 -31.88 8.17
CA SER A 12 17.27 -30.99 8.67
C SER A 12 17.82 -29.65 9.15
N ALA A 13 19.02 -29.65 9.75
CA ALA A 13 19.73 -28.43 10.14
C ALA A 13 20.21 -27.61 8.93
N MET A 14 20.61 -28.27 7.83
CA MET A 14 20.92 -27.56 6.59
C MET A 14 19.66 -27.00 5.92
N LEU A 15 18.53 -27.73 5.94
CA LEU A 15 17.27 -27.24 5.37
C LEU A 15 16.73 -26.02 6.13
N THR A 16 16.84 -26.00 7.46
CA THR A 16 16.45 -24.84 8.27
C THR A 16 17.41 -23.67 8.11
N ALA A 17 18.71 -23.91 7.90
CA ALA A 17 19.69 -22.86 7.61
C ALA A 17 19.46 -22.19 6.24
N ILE A 18 19.04 -22.95 5.21
CA ILE A 18 18.73 -22.39 3.88
C ILE A 18 17.47 -21.50 3.92
N MET A 19 16.53 -21.75 4.84
CA MET A 19 15.35 -20.91 5.03
C MET A 19 15.56 -19.72 5.99
N ALA A 20 16.69 -19.65 6.68
CA ALA A 20 16.98 -18.64 7.70
C ALA A 20 17.90 -17.50 7.23
N GLN A 21 18.17 -17.40 5.92
CA GLN A 21 18.79 -16.20 5.37
C GLN A 21 17.72 -15.13 5.16
N SER A 22 17.55 -14.28 6.19
CA SER A 22 16.96 -12.97 5.99
C SER A 22 17.72 -12.30 4.83
N PRO A 23 17.06 -11.81 3.77
CA PRO A 23 17.73 -11.00 2.78
C PRO A 23 18.41 -9.87 3.53
N GLN A 24 19.70 -9.68 3.30
CA GLN A 24 20.47 -8.60 3.90
C GLN A 24 19.73 -7.31 3.57
N GLU A 25 19.03 -6.72 4.55
CA GLU A 25 18.36 -5.43 4.37
C GLU A 25 19.48 -4.45 4.06
N LEU A 26 19.64 -4.17 2.76
CA LEU A 26 20.51 -3.10 2.32
C LEU A 26 20.05 -1.86 3.10
N ILE A 27 20.92 -1.29 3.94
CA ILE A 27 20.59 -0.12 4.73
C ILE A 27 20.43 1.05 3.74
N VAL A 28 19.22 1.21 3.22
CA VAL A 28 18.86 2.31 2.33
C VAL A 28 18.46 3.49 3.20
N ASN A 29 19.18 4.60 3.07
CA ASN A 29 18.90 5.82 3.83
C ASN A 29 17.45 6.27 3.63
N ILE A 30 16.84 6.67 4.74
CA ILE A 30 15.52 7.26 4.74
C ILE A 30 15.60 8.70 4.23
N THR A 31 14.69 9.05 3.32
CA THR A 31 14.44 10.44 2.93
C THR A 31 13.22 10.93 3.69
N ILE A 32 13.40 11.90 4.58
CA ILE A 32 12.32 12.60 5.27
C ILE A 32 11.96 13.85 4.46
N LEU A 33 10.73 13.93 3.98
CA LEU A 33 10.29 14.97 3.07
C LEU A 33 9.74 16.18 3.83
N HIS A 34 10.61 16.89 4.55
CA HIS A 34 10.23 18.05 5.36
C HIS A 34 9.51 19.15 4.56
N SER A 35 9.83 19.33 3.27
CA SER A 35 9.17 20.31 2.42
C SER A 35 7.67 20.03 2.22
N ALA A 36 7.24 18.78 2.34
CA ALA A 36 5.84 18.39 2.14
C ALA A 36 4.90 18.89 3.26
N THR A 37 5.43 19.19 4.45
CA THR A 37 4.62 19.68 5.56
C THR A 37 4.04 21.06 5.29
N ALA A 38 4.75 21.90 4.53
CA ALA A 38 4.26 23.20 4.07
C ALA A 38 3.07 23.08 3.10
N GLU A 39 2.92 21.93 2.43
CA GLU A 39 1.78 21.59 1.58
C GLU A 39 0.66 20.84 2.36
N GLY A 40 0.80 20.73 3.69
CA GLY A 40 -0.12 20.01 4.56
C GLY A 40 -0.03 18.49 4.47
N ALA A 41 0.99 17.94 3.80
CA ALA A 41 1.24 16.50 3.76
C ALA A 41 2.04 16.08 4.99
N VAL A 42 1.32 15.58 6.00
CA VAL A 42 1.87 15.14 7.29
C VAL A 42 1.29 13.78 7.69
N CYS A 43 2.09 12.99 8.41
CA CYS A 43 1.66 11.75 9.07
C CYS A 43 0.59 12.02 10.13
N LEU A 44 -0.01 10.96 10.69
CA LEU A 44 -1.04 11.08 11.74
C LEU A 44 -0.63 11.95 12.92
N ASP A 45 0.65 11.95 13.30
CA ASP A 45 1.22 12.74 14.40
C ASP A 45 1.69 14.15 14.01
N GLY A 46 1.50 14.55 12.74
CA GLY A 46 1.98 15.83 12.20
C GLY A 46 3.42 15.81 11.69
N SER A 47 4.14 14.68 11.80
CA SER A 47 5.51 14.55 11.28
C SER A 47 5.55 14.52 9.75
N ALA A 48 6.73 14.80 9.19
CA ALA A 48 6.94 14.77 7.75
C ALA A 48 6.90 13.32 7.21
N PRO A 49 6.32 13.09 6.03
CA PRO A 49 6.31 11.77 5.41
C PRO A 49 7.71 11.36 4.94
N ALA A 50 7.93 10.06 4.81
CA ALA A 50 9.24 9.52 4.46
C ALA A 50 9.16 8.29 3.56
N TYR A 51 10.24 8.10 2.79
CA TYR A 51 10.44 6.92 1.96
C TYR A 51 11.93 6.54 1.91
N HIS A 52 12.20 5.27 1.59
CA HIS A 52 13.53 4.81 1.24
C HIS A 52 13.64 4.71 -0.28
N LEU A 53 14.75 5.14 -0.87
CA LEU A 53 15.03 5.01 -2.30
C LEU A 53 16.41 4.40 -2.48
N GLY A 54 16.48 3.27 -3.18
CA GLY A 54 17.73 2.57 -3.46
C GLY A 54 17.63 1.71 -4.72
N GLN A 55 18.73 1.05 -5.07
CA GLN A 55 18.76 0.11 -6.18
C GLN A 55 18.07 -1.21 -5.77
N GLY A 56 17.19 -1.72 -6.62
CA GLY A 56 16.42 -2.93 -6.36
C GLY A 56 17.20 -4.19 -6.73
N TYR A 57 17.87 -4.82 -5.77
CA TYR A 57 18.61 -6.07 -5.97
C TYR A 57 17.72 -7.24 -6.44
N ASP A 58 16.47 -7.30 -5.95
CA ASP A 58 15.52 -8.38 -6.27
C ASP A 58 14.83 -8.22 -7.64
N PHE A 59 14.95 -7.05 -8.27
CA PHE A 59 14.43 -6.73 -9.60
C PHE A 59 15.56 -6.17 -10.50
N TYR A 60 16.73 -6.82 -10.47
CA TYR A 60 17.87 -6.48 -11.32
C TYR A 60 18.34 -5.02 -11.18
N ASN A 61 18.09 -4.17 -12.17
CA ASN A 61 18.57 -2.79 -12.25
C ASN A 61 17.45 -1.76 -11.98
N TRP A 62 16.32 -2.16 -11.40
CA TRP A 62 15.21 -1.26 -11.11
C TRP A 62 15.53 -0.32 -9.95
N ASN A 63 14.96 0.88 -9.97
CA ASN A 63 14.90 1.73 -8.78
C ASN A 63 13.82 1.19 -7.85
N ARG A 64 14.15 1.00 -6.57
CA ARG A 64 13.22 0.53 -5.55
C ARG A 64 12.91 1.64 -4.57
N VAL A 65 11.62 1.90 -4.37
CA VAL A 65 11.12 2.86 -3.39
C VAL A 65 10.25 2.14 -2.36
N ARG A 66 10.51 2.37 -1.07
CA ARG A 66 9.66 1.90 0.03
C ARG A 66 9.06 3.11 0.74
N VAL A 67 7.79 3.36 0.49
CA VAL A 67 7.01 4.41 1.17
C VAL A 67 6.59 3.91 2.55
N ARG A 68 6.77 4.73 3.59
CA ARG A 68 6.32 4.37 4.94
C ARG A 68 4.82 4.64 5.08
N TYR A 69 4.11 3.70 5.71
CA TYR A 69 2.67 3.79 5.93
C TYR A 69 2.36 4.39 7.30
N TYR A 70 1.88 5.64 7.32
CA TYR A 70 1.61 6.40 8.54
C TYR A 70 0.34 7.28 8.45
N ASP A 71 -0.57 6.98 7.52
CA ASP A 71 -1.82 7.74 7.33
C ASP A 71 -3.07 7.01 7.84
N GLY A 72 -3.03 5.69 8.01
CA GLY A 72 -4.13 4.88 8.53
C GLY A 72 -5.28 4.61 7.56
N SER A 73 -5.21 5.08 6.31
CA SER A 73 -6.32 4.98 5.35
C SER A 73 -5.91 4.61 3.94
N SER A 74 -4.91 3.75 3.77
CA SER A 74 -4.44 3.33 2.45
C SER A 74 -4.17 4.53 1.50
N PHE A 75 -3.66 5.62 2.06
CA PHE A 75 -3.40 6.89 1.38
C PHE A 75 -4.61 7.57 0.72
N THR A 76 -5.82 7.38 1.25
CA THR A 76 -7.03 8.05 0.73
C THR A 76 -7.52 9.20 1.61
N GLY A 77 -7.12 9.25 2.87
CA GLY A 77 -7.58 10.27 3.80
C GLY A 77 -7.16 11.68 3.43
N ASP A 78 -8.05 12.65 3.63
CA ASP A 78 -7.78 14.07 3.40
C ASP A 78 -8.85 14.94 4.08
N ILE A 79 -8.68 15.28 5.35
CA ILE A 79 -9.54 16.22 6.09
C ILE A 79 -8.75 17.49 6.33
N GLU A 80 -9.32 18.70 6.18
CA GLU A 80 -8.55 19.95 6.37
C GLU A 80 -8.21 20.27 7.82
N ASP A 81 -9.08 19.89 8.75
CA ASP A 81 -8.93 20.18 10.18
C ASP A 81 -8.09 19.11 10.88
N VAL A 82 -7.57 19.46 12.06
CA VAL A 82 -6.93 18.51 12.98
C VAL A 82 -8.03 17.98 13.89
N ASP A 83 -8.02 16.66 14.14
CA ASP A 83 -8.99 16.06 15.03
C ASP A 83 -8.88 16.70 16.43
N PRO A 84 -9.96 17.32 16.96
CA PRO A 84 -9.86 18.12 18.17
C PRO A 84 -9.61 17.25 19.41
N ASP A 85 -9.95 15.97 19.38
CA ASP A 85 -9.86 15.08 20.54
C ASP A 85 -8.52 14.32 20.55
N THR A 86 -8.17 13.71 19.42
CA THR A 86 -6.95 12.88 19.27
C THR A 86 -5.73 13.68 18.84
N LYS A 87 -5.92 14.89 18.29
CA LYS A 87 -4.88 15.72 17.65
C LYS A 87 -4.25 15.10 16.41
N PHE A 88 -4.91 14.10 15.81
CA PHE A 88 -4.41 13.43 14.61
C PHE A 88 -4.73 14.18 13.31
N TYR A 89 -3.87 13.94 12.32
CA TYR A 89 -3.97 14.47 10.97
C TYR A 89 -4.31 13.37 9.97
N TYR A 90 -5.45 13.49 9.29
CA TYR A 90 -5.87 12.52 8.28
C TYR A 90 -5.53 13.01 6.86
N ARG A 91 -4.28 12.81 6.42
CA ARG A 91 -3.72 13.42 5.18
C ARG A 91 -3.10 12.43 4.18
N GLY A 92 -3.51 11.17 4.21
CA GLY A 92 -2.98 10.10 3.36
C GLY A 92 -2.83 10.46 1.87
N ALA A 93 -3.85 11.09 1.27
CA ALA A 93 -3.79 11.47 -0.14
C ALA A 93 -2.73 12.55 -0.43
N ARG A 94 -2.51 13.48 0.52
CA ARG A 94 -1.46 14.50 0.41
C ARG A 94 -0.08 13.88 0.53
N ILE A 95 0.10 12.95 1.48
CA ILE A 95 1.36 12.20 1.64
C ILE A 95 1.72 11.50 0.33
N PHE A 96 0.78 10.73 -0.23
CA PHE A 96 1.01 10.01 -1.49
C PHE A 96 1.41 10.96 -2.61
N ARG A 97 0.65 12.03 -2.82
CA ARG A 97 0.94 13.04 -3.85
C ARG A 97 2.30 13.70 -3.66
N ALA A 98 2.65 14.10 -2.43
CA ALA A 98 3.91 14.77 -2.14
C ALA A 98 5.11 13.87 -2.42
N ILE A 99 5.04 12.59 -2.01
CA ILE A 99 6.08 11.60 -2.28
C ILE A 99 6.20 11.34 -3.79
N MET A 100 5.09 11.12 -4.49
CA MET A 100 5.12 10.88 -5.94
C MET A 100 5.71 12.07 -6.70
N ASN A 101 5.35 13.31 -6.32
CA ASN A 101 5.94 14.52 -6.90
C ASN A 101 7.45 14.60 -6.66
N ASP A 102 7.90 14.26 -5.46
CA ASP A 102 9.33 14.27 -5.13
C ASP A 102 10.13 13.23 -5.93
N LEU A 103 9.60 12.01 -6.03
CA LEU A 103 10.17 10.95 -6.85
C LEU A 103 10.15 11.31 -8.34
N SER A 104 9.09 11.96 -8.81
CA SER A 104 8.97 12.51 -10.16
C SER A 104 10.16 13.41 -10.46
N ARG A 105 10.42 14.43 -9.62
CA ARG A 105 11.56 15.35 -9.74
C ARG A 105 12.92 14.63 -9.70
N LYS A 106 13.02 13.52 -8.98
CA LYS A 106 14.22 12.67 -8.92
C LYS A 106 14.38 11.73 -10.11
N GLY A 107 13.47 11.77 -11.08
CA GLY A 107 13.59 11.06 -12.36
C GLY A 107 12.55 9.96 -12.59
N MET A 108 11.63 9.71 -11.65
CA MET A 108 10.58 8.69 -11.82
C MET A 108 9.77 8.92 -13.11
N GLN A 109 9.46 10.16 -13.45
CA GLN A 109 8.73 10.54 -14.68
C GLN A 109 9.41 10.12 -16.00
N LYS A 110 10.71 9.77 -15.96
CA LYS A 110 11.49 9.34 -17.13
C LYS A 110 11.56 7.80 -17.24
N ALA A 111 10.92 7.07 -16.33
CA ALA A 111 10.95 5.61 -16.36
C ALA A 111 10.14 5.06 -17.55
N GLU A 112 10.65 4.02 -18.20
CA GLU A 112 9.92 3.30 -19.26
C GLU A 112 8.87 2.34 -18.68
N ASN A 113 9.13 1.82 -17.48
CA ASN A 113 8.29 0.89 -16.75
C ASN A 113 8.18 1.34 -15.30
N ALA A 114 6.98 1.27 -14.73
CA ALA A 114 6.77 1.55 -13.32
C ALA A 114 5.80 0.53 -12.72
N ILE A 115 6.07 0.10 -11.49
CA ILE A 115 5.21 -0.79 -10.73
C ILE A 115 4.87 -0.12 -9.41
N LEU A 116 3.57 -0.02 -9.10
CA LEU A 116 3.10 0.25 -7.75
C LEU A 116 2.76 -1.09 -7.09
N SER A 117 3.30 -1.34 -5.90
CA SER A 117 3.01 -2.54 -5.14
C SER A 117 2.97 -2.23 -3.65
N GLY A 118 2.23 -3.06 -2.92
CA GLY A 118 2.15 -3.02 -1.47
C GLY A 118 1.43 -4.26 -0.95
N THR A 119 1.62 -4.53 0.33
CA THR A 119 1.05 -5.69 1.04
C THR A 119 -0.02 -5.24 2.04
N SER A 120 -1.09 -6.03 2.22
CA SER A 120 -2.18 -5.77 3.18
C SER A 120 -2.84 -4.39 2.91
N ALA A 121 -2.87 -3.46 3.88
CA ALA A 121 -3.37 -2.10 3.68
C ALA A 121 -2.63 -1.34 2.56
N GLY A 122 -1.36 -1.67 2.30
CA GLY A 122 -0.59 -1.18 1.16
C GLY A 122 -1.01 -1.81 -0.16
N GLY A 123 -1.48 -3.06 -0.14
CA GLY A 123 -2.09 -3.72 -1.30
C GLY A 123 -3.42 -3.06 -1.64
N LEU A 124 -4.24 -2.76 -0.64
CA LEU A 124 -5.46 -1.98 -0.85
C LEU A 124 -5.14 -0.57 -1.38
N ALA A 125 -4.14 0.11 -0.80
CA ALA A 125 -3.67 1.40 -1.30
C ALA A 125 -3.21 1.34 -2.77
N THR A 126 -2.58 0.23 -3.15
CA THR A 126 -2.15 -0.02 -4.53
C THR A 126 -3.34 -0.08 -5.48
N ILE A 127 -4.44 -0.72 -5.10
CA ILE A 127 -5.69 -0.74 -5.89
C ILE A 127 -6.28 0.68 -5.98
N LEU A 128 -6.49 1.32 -4.83
CA LEU A 128 -7.21 2.60 -4.74
C LEU A 128 -6.48 3.77 -5.40
N ASN A 129 -5.15 3.72 -5.49
CA ASN A 129 -4.33 4.78 -6.05
C ASN A 129 -3.65 4.39 -7.38
N CYS A 130 -3.98 3.24 -7.98
CA CYS A 130 -3.30 2.75 -9.18
C CYS A 130 -3.39 3.74 -10.37
N ASP A 131 -4.59 4.24 -10.67
CA ASP A 131 -4.78 5.21 -11.75
C ASP A 131 -4.16 6.57 -11.42
N LYS A 132 -4.16 6.98 -10.14
CA LYS A 132 -3.44 8.18 -9.70
C LYS A 132 -1.94 8.01 -9.91
N PHE A 133 -1.38 6.85 -9.59
CA PHE A 133 0.02 6.54 -9.85
C PHE A 133 0.36 6.62 -11.34
N LYS A 134 -0.45 6.01 -12.22
CA LYS A 134 -0.28 6.13 -13.68
C LYS A 134 -0.28 7.59 -14.14
N SER A 135 -1.07 8.46 -13.51
CA SER A 135 -1.15 9.88 -13.90
C SER A 135 0.14 10.68 -13.72
N PHE A 136 1.13 10.18 -12.96
CA PHE A 136 2.45 10.81 -12.84
C PHE A 136 3.40 10.51 -14.01
N PHE A 137 2.98 9.67 -14.95
CA PHE A 137 3.80 9.25 -16.09
C PHE A 137 3.18 9.67 -17.42
N PRO A 138 4.00 9.91 -18.45
CA PRO A 138 3.54 9.98 -19.84
C PRO A 138 2.70 8.76 -20.24
N VAL A 139 1.87 8.92 -21.28
CA VAL A 139 0.89 7.91 -21.71
C VAL A 139 1.58 6.60 -22.12
N ASP A 140 2.73 6.68 -22.79
CA ASP A 140 3.52 5.57 -23.33
C ASP A 140 4.25 4.72 -22.26
N VAL A 141 4.43 5.25 -21.05
CA VAL A 141 5.06 4.51 -19.94
C VAL A 141 4.20 3.33 -19.52
N ARG A 142 4.80 2.14 -19.41
CA ARG A 142 4.12 0.93 -18.98
C ARG A 142 4.00 0.90 -17.47
N VAL A 143 2.81 1.20 -16.96
CA VAL A 143 2.50 1.15 -15.54
C VAL A 143 1.64 -0.07 -15.23
N LYS A 144 2.01 -0.81 -14.19
CA LYS A 144 1.22 -1.92 -13.64
C LYS A 144 1.13 -1.77 -12.13
N CYS A 145 0.07 -2.29 -11.53
CA CYS A 145 -0.05 -2.33 -10.08
C CYS A 145 -0.19 -3.76 -9.58
N VAL A 146 0.55 -4.10 -8.52
CA VAL A 146 0.63 -5.44 -7.96
C VAL A 146 0.21 -5.38 -6.49
N PRO A 147 -1.10 -5.39 -6.20
CA PRO A 147 -1.58 -5.46 -4.84
C PRO A 147 -1.42 -6.88 -4.29
N ASP A 148 -0.69 -6.99 -3.18
CA ASP A 148 -0.47 -8.23 -2.44
C ASP A 148 -1.29 -8.21 -1.14
N ALA A 149 -2.02 -9.28 -0.87
CA ALA A 149 -2.94 -9.43 0.27
C ALA A 149 -3.96 -8.28 0.44
N GLY A 150 -4.15 -7.43 -0.57
CA GLY A 150 -4.97 -6.22 -0.50
C GLY A 150 -6.43 -6.39 -0.90
N PHE A 151 -6.82 -7.59 -1.34
CA PHE A 151 -8.20 -7.89 -1.77
C PHE A 151 -9.05 -8.39 -0.59
N PHE A 152 -9.74 -7.50 0.10
CA PHE A 152 -10.69 -7.86 1.16
C PHE A 152 -12.11 -7.93 0.61
N ILE A 153 -12.87 -8.94 0.99
CA ILE A 153 -14.25 -9.15 0.53
C ILE A 153 -15.25 -8.57 1.53
N ASN A 154 -16.35 -8.02 1.02
CA ASN A 154 -17.51 -7.65 1.83
C ASN A 154 -18.36 -8.90 2.00
N ALA A 155 -18.06 -9.69 3.03
CA ALA A 155 -18.80 -10.88 3.40
C ALA A 155 -19.29 -10.79 4.85
N LYS A 156 -20.28 -11.61 5.18
CA LYS A 156 -20.71 -11.80 6.56
C LYS A 156 -19.72 -12.72 7.30
N THR A 157 -19.53 -12.47 8.59
CA THR A 157 -18.80 -13.40 9.46
C THR A 157 -19.59 -14.70 9.63
N ILE A 158 -18.97 -15.72 10.24
CA ILE A 158 -19.66 -16.97 10.61
C ILE A 158 -20.90 -16.75 11.50
N SER A 159 -20.91 -15.64 12.25
CA SER A 159 -22.01 -15.24 13.14
C SER A 159 -23.03 -14.31 12.45
N GLY A 160 -22.85 -14.00 11.16
CA GLY A 160 -23.77 -13.16 10.37
C GLY A 160 -23.56 -11.65 10.51
N THR A 161 -22.47 -11.20 11.14
CA THR A 161 -22.15 -9.77 11.33
C THR A 161 -21.39 -9.20 10.11
N SER A 162 -21.31 -7.86 10.00
CA SER A 162 -20.71 -7.14 8.86
C SER A 162 -19.45 -6.38 9.26
N ASP A 163 -18.59 -7.01 10.06
CA ASP A 163 -17.52 -6.32 10.81
C ASP A 163 -16.56 -5.54 9.91
N ILE A 164 -16.11 -6.12 8.79
CA ILE A 164 -15.21 -5.44 7.84
C ILE A 164 -15.91 -4.26 7.14
N GLN A 165 -17.21 -4.41 6.82
CA GLN A 165 -17.98 -3.32 6.22
C GLN A 165 -18.10 -2.14 7.19
N ASP A 166 -18.39 -2.43 8.45
CA ASP A 166 -18.52 -1.41 9.49
C ASP A 166 -17.16 -0.74 9.78
N GLU A 167 -16.07 -1.52 9.75
CA GLU A 167 -14.71 -0.99 9.85
C GLU A 167 -14.36 -0.08 8.68
N TYR A 168 -14.57 -0.51 7.43
CA TYR A 168 -14.30 0.33 6.26
C TYR A 168 -15.17 1.58 6.23
N LYS A 169 -16.42 1.49 6.70
CA LYS A 169 -17.29 2.65 6.89
C LYS A 169 -16.70 3.63 7.91
N ARG A 170 -16.20 3.15 9.05
CA ARG A 170 -15.50 4.00 10.03
C ARG A 170 -14.26 4.64 9.42
N VAL A 171 -13.39 3.88 8.76
CA VAL A 171 -12.16 4.40 8.13
C VAL A 171 -12.48 5.46 7.08
N VAL A 172 -13.43 5.20 6.17
CA VAL A 172 -13.78 6.14 5.11
C VAL A 172 -14.37 7.43 5.66
N ASN A 173 -15.22 7.34 6.68
CA ASN A 173 -15.83 8.52 7.31
C ASN A 173 -14.80 9.31 8.14
N LEU A 174 -14.04 8.63 9.00
CA LEU A 174 -13.04 9.25 9.88
C LEU A 174 -11.95 9.96 9.10
N HIS A 175 -11.51 9.39 7.97
CA HIS A 175 -10.42 9.96 7.18
C HIS A 175 -10.90 10.89 6.04
N GLY A 176 -12.21 11.03 5.83
CA GLY A 176 -12.75 11.80 4.70
C GLY A 176 -12.34 11.23 3.34
N SER A 177 -12.19 9.90 3.25
CA SER A 177 -11.58 9.23 2.09
C SER A 177 -12.40 9.30 0.81
N ALA A 178 -13.71 9.54 0.90
CA ALA A 178 -14.65 9.47 -0.21
C ALA A 178 -14.22 10.30 -1.44
N LYS A 179 -13.68 11.51 -1.23
CA LYS A 179 -13.24 12.40 -2.33
C LYS A 179 -12.00 11.91 -3.08
N ASN A 180 -11.29 10.93 -2.51
CA ASN A 180 -10.10 10.32 -3.08
C ASN A 180 -10.37 8.92 -3.67
N LEU A 181 -11.62 8.46 -3.67
CA LEU A 181 -12.04 7.22 -4.32
C LEU A 181 -12.56 7.50 -5.74
N PRO A 182 -12.60 6.50 -6.64
CA PRO A 182 -13.08 6.70 -8.01
C PRO A 182 -14.51 7.25 -8.05
N PRO A 183 -14.76 8.43 -8.68
CA PRO A 183 -16.11 9.00 -8.80
C PRO A 183 -17.08 8.07 -9.52
N SER A 184 -16.59 7.25 -10.44
CA SER A 184 -17.38 6.24 -11.15
C SER A 184 -17.92 5.14 -10.24
N CYS A 185 -17.31 4.91 -9.07
CA CYS A 185 -17.81 4.02 -8.03
C CYS A 185 -18.72 4.77 -7.06
N THR A 186 -18.23 5.88 -6.48
CA THR A 186 -18.93 6.60 -5.39
C THR A 186 -20.22 7.29 -5.83
N SER A 187 -20.42 7.51 -7.13
CA SER A 187 -21.69 7.98 -7.69
C SER A 187 -22.78 6.90 -7.79
N ARG A 188 -22.42 5.61 -7.67
CA ARG A 188 -23.33 4.47 -7.84
C ARG A 188 -23.71 3.81 -6.53
N ILE A 189 -22.80 3.79 -5.56
CA ILE A 189 -22.96 3.12 -4.27
C ILE A 189 -22.36 3.97 -3.16
N ASP A 190 -22.67 3.64 -1.90
CA ASP A 190 -22.09 4.30 -0.73
C ASP A 190 -20.55 4.33 -0.83
N PRO A 191 -19.88 5.49 -0.60
CA PRO A 191 -18.43 5.60 -0.74
C PRO A 191 -17.64 4.60 0.10
N SER A 192 -18.15 4.18 1.27
CA SER A 192 -17.49 3.15 2.08
C SER A 192 -17.41 1.80 1.37
N LEU A 193 -18.41 1.49 0.54
CA LEU A 193 -18.41 0.27 -0.26
C LEU A 193 -17.39 0.32 -1.41
N CYS A 194 -17.01 1.51 -1.86
CA CYS A 194 -15.92 1.69 -2.84
C CYS A 194 -14.52 1.49 -2.25
N PHE A 195 -14.41 1.30 -0.93
CA PHE A 195 -13.16 0.86 -0.31
C PHE A 195 -12.91 -0.63 -0.52
N PHE A 196 -13.95 -1.40 -0.87
CA PHE A 196 -13.82 -2.82 -1.16
C PHE A 196 -13.36 -3.09 -2.60
N PRO A 197 -12.29 -3.87 -2.80
CA PRO A 197 -11.77 -4.28 -4.10
C PRO A 197 -12.81 -4.84 -5.08
N GLN A 198 -13.76 -5.66 -4.64
CA GLN A 198 -14.80 -6.20 -5.55
C GLN A 198 -15.69 -5.12 -6.19
N ASN A 199 -15.80 -3.95 -5.55
CA ASN A 199 -16.60 -2.83 -6.06
C ASN A 199 -15.75 -1.84 -6.86
N VAL A 200 -14.51 -1.59 -6.44
CA VAL A 200 -13.67 -0.53 -7.05
C VAL A 200 -12.83 -1.02 -8.23
N VAL A 201 -12.42 -2.30 -8.26
CA VAL A 201 -11.60 -2.86 -9.36
C VAL A 201 -12.23 -2.66 -10.75
N PRO A 202 -13.56 -2.83 -10.96
CA PRO A 202 -14.19 -2.53 -12.26
C PRO A 202 -14.03 -1.09 -12.74
N HIS A 203 -13.62 -0.17 -11.86
CA HIS A 203 -13.40 1.24 -12.17
C HIS A 203 -11.92 1.60 -12.35
N VAL A 204 -10.99 0.67 -12.08
CA VAL A 204 -9.55 0.87 -12.26
C VAL A 204 -9.17 0.57 -13.71
N LYS A 205 -8.53 1.52 -14.38
CA LYS A 205 -8.14 1.38 -15.79
C LYS A 205 -6.75 0.77 -15.96
N THR A 206 -5.85 1.07 -15.03
CA THR A 206 -4.47 0.61 -15.06
C THR A 206 -4.40 -0.89 -14.69
N PRO A 207 -3.65 -1.73 -15.43
CA PRO A 207 -3.63 -3.16 -15.19
C PRO A 207 -3.22 -3.56 -13.76
N LEU A 208 -4.02 -4.43 -13.15
CA LEU A 208 -3.78 -5.02 -11.84
C LEU A 208 -3.31 -6.48 -11.98
N PHE A 209 -2.26 -6.86 -11.24
CA PHE A 209 -1.89 -8.26 -11.00
C PHE A 209 -2.08 -8.57 -9.52
N MET A 210 -3.20 -9.20 -9.16
CA MET A 210 -3.58 -9.40 -7.76
C MET A 210 -2.95 -10.67 -7.19
N ILE A 211 -2.30 -10.54 -6.04
CA ILE A 211 -1.77 -11.66 -5.26
C ILE A 211 -2.58 -11.74 -3.97
N LYS A 212 -3.28 -12.85 -3.74
CA LYS A 212 -4.10 -13.06 -2.56
C LYS A 212 -4.14 -14.54 -2.20
N ALA A 213 -3.97 -14.86 -0.92
CA ALA A 213 -4.20 -16.20 -0.42
C ALA A 213 -5.70 -16.52 -0.43
N ALA A 214 -6.06 -17.78 -0.73
CA ALA A 214 -7.46 -18.20 -0.68
C ALA A 214 -8.06 -18.06 0.73
N TYR A 215 -7.23 -18.26 1.76
CA TYR A 215 -7.54 -18.07 3.17
C TYR A 215 -6.51 -17.11 3.73
N ASP A 216 -6.91 -15.85 3.90
CA ASP A 216 -6.05 -14.78 4.37
C ASP A 216 -6.39 -14.50 5.83
N SER A 217 -5.39 -14.54 6.72
CA SER A 217 -5.61 -14.40 8.16
C SER A 217 -6.23 -13.07 8.60
N TRP A 218 -6.22 -12.04 7.75
CA TRP A 218 -6.88 -10.77 8.01
C TRP A 218 -8.32 -10.73 7.49
N GLN A 219 -8.74 -11.73 6.71
CA GLN A 219 -10.08 -11.84 6.14
C GLN A 219 -11.01 -12.75 6.96
N GLU A 220 -10.43 -13.67 7.75
CA GLU A 220 -11.15 -14.66 8.57
C GLU A 220 -12.01 -14.05 9.68
#